data_AF-A0AAF0QWZ8-F1
#
_entry.id   AF-A0AAF0QWZ8-F1
#
_cell.length_a   1.000
_cell.length_b   1.000
_cell.length_c   1.000
_cell.angle_alpha   90.00
_cell.angle_beta   90.00
_cell.angle_gamma   90.00
#
_symmetry.space_group_name_H-M   'P 1'
#
loop_
_entity.id
_entity.type
_entity.pdbx_description
1 polymer ?
#
loop_
_entity_poly.entity_id
_entity_poly.type
_entity_poly.pdbx_seq_one_letter_code
_entity_poly.pdbx_strand_id
1 'polypeptide(L)' 'MMNPPSFTGSNVTEDLENFVKELQKVFEIMHVADAERVELDAYQLKSVSRIWFDQWKIIGLRMRQ' A
#
# COMPACT_ATOMS: atom_id res chain seq x y z
N MET A 1 7.06 -18.01 9.99
CA MET A 1 6.86 -16.55 9.97
C MET A 1 5.99 -16.25 8.76
N MET A 2 4.85 -15.56 8.91
CA MET A 2 4.05 -15.13 7.74
C MET A 2 4.75 -13.94 7.08
N ASN A 3 4.82 -13.94 5.75
CA ASN A 3 5.27 -12.78 5.00
C ASN A 3 4.08 -11.82 4.88
N PRO A 4 4.19 -10.57 5.34
CA PRO A 4 3.12 -9.62 5.13
C PRO A 4 2.93 -9.36 3.63
N PRO A 5 1.68 -9.23 3.15
CA PRO A 5 1.44 -8.85 1.76
C PRO A 5 2.06 -7.48 1.49
N SER A 6 2.62 -7.30 0.30
CA SER A 6 3.22 -6.05 -0.15
C SER A 6 2.40 -5.43 -1.28
N PHE A 7 2.34 -4.10 -1.28
CA PHE A 7 1.71 -3.32 -2.33
C PHE A 7 2.54 -2.07 -2.58
N THR A 8 2.98 -1.89 -3.82
CA THR A 8 3.79 -0.72 -4.20
C THR A 8 2.94 0.39 -4.81
N GLY A 9 1.76 0.05 -5.34
CA GLY A 9 0.88 0.96 -6.06
C GLY A 9 1.48 1.49 -7.36
N SER A 10 2.59 0.91 -7.81
CA SER A 10 3.38 1.42 -8.93
C SER A 10 3.18 0.64 -10.22
N ASN A 11 2.50 -0.51 -10.15
CA ASN A 11 2.29 -1.40 -11.28
C ASN A 11 0.79 -1.71 -11.46
N VAL A 12 0.31 -1.52 -12.69
CA VAL A 12 -1.09 -1.78 -13.08
C VAL A 12 -1.50 -3.26 -13.00
N THR A 13 -0.52 -4.18 -12.93
CA THR A 13 -0.80 -5.61 -12.77
C THR A 13 -0.89 -6.03 -11.30
N GLU A 14 -0.65 -5.13 -10.34
CA GLU A 14 -0.89 -5.43 -8.92
C GLU A 14 -2.40 -5.57 -8.68
N ASP A 15 -2.80 -6.69 -8.07
CA ASP A 15 -4.19 -6.92 -7.69
C ASP A 15 -4.48 -6.29 -6.33
N LEU A 16 -5.04 -5.08 -6.37
CA LEU A 16 -5.42 -4.32 -5.17
C LEU A 16 -6.46 -5.07 -4.33
N GLU A 17 -7.40 -5.77 -4.96
CA GLU A 17 -8.47 -6.46 -4.24
C GLU A 17 -7.90 -7.67 -3.49
N ASN A 18 -7.00 -8.43 -4.12
CA ASN A 18 -6.31 -9.53 -3.47
C ASN A 18 -5.39 -9.03 -2.35
N PHE A 19 -4.68 -7.92 -2.53
CA PHE A 19 -3.87 -7.31 -1.47
C PHE A 19 -4.70 -6.99 -0.22
N VAL A 20 -5.86 -6.33 -0.38
CA VAL A 20 -6.75 -5.99 0.74
C VAL A 20 -7.26 -7.24 1.45
N LYS A 21 -7.67 -8.27 0.69
CA LYS A 21 -8.13 -9.55 1.27
C LYS A 21 -7.05 -10.25 2.10
N GLU A 22 -5.82 -10.31 1.60
CA GLU A 22 -4.72 -10.94 2.33
C GLU A 22 -4.30 -10.12 3.56
N LEU A 23 -4.33 -8.79 3.47
CA LEU A 23 -4.06 -7.92 4.61
C LEU A 23 -5.10 -8.10 5.73
N GLN A 24 -6.38 -8.20 5.38
CA GLN A 24 -7.46 -8.50 6.32
C GLN A 24 -7.27 -9.85 7.01
N LYS A 25 -6.92 -10.91 6.27
CA LYS A 25 -6.62 -12.23 6.85
C LYS A 25 -5.47 -12.16 7.85
N VAL A 26 -4.41 -11.42 7.54
CA VAL A 26 -3.28 -11.22 8.46
C VAL A 26 -3.75 -10.57 9.76
N PHE A 27 -4.58 -9.52 9.69
CA PHE A 27 -5.13 -8.89 10.88
C PHE A 27 -6.07 -9.78 11.70
N GLU A 28 -6.83 -10.65 11.04
CA GLU A 28 -7.68 -11.65 11.70
C GLU A 28 -6.84 -12.71 12.41
N ILE A 29 -5.85 -13.29 11.73
CA ILE A 29 -4.96 -14.31 12.29
C ILE A 29 -4.15 -13.79 13.47
N MET A 30 -3.71 -12.53 13.40
CA MET A 30 -2.93 -11.90 14.48
C MET A 30 -3.81 -11.27 15.58
N HIS A 31 -5.14 -11.29 15.45
CA HIS A 31 -6.07 -10.66 16.39
C HIS A 31 -5.76 -9.17 16.66
N VAL A 32 -5.33 -8.43 15.62
CA VAL A 32 -4.99 -7.01 15.72
C VAL A 32 -6.25 -6.19 16.02
N ALA A 33 -6.18 -5.29 17.00
CA ALA A 33 -7.30 -4.43 17.36
C ALA A 33 -7.57 -3.38 16.26
N ASP A 34 -8.83 -2.94 16.11
CA ASP A 34 -9.20 -2.03 15.02
C ASP A 34 -8.40 -0.73 14.99
N ALA A 35 -8.05 -0.17 16.16
CA ALA A 35 -7.21 1.02 16.24
C ALA A 35 -5.78 0.77 15.71
N GLU A 36 -5.21 -0.39 15.99
CA GLU A 36 -3.88 -0.79 15.53
C GLU A 36 -3.89 -1.10 14.02
N ARG A 37 -4.98 -1.68 13.50
CA ARG A 37 -5.17 -1.89 12.05
C ARG A 37 -5.08 -0.57 11.29
N VAL A 38 -5.78 0.47 11.77
CA VAL A 38 -5.74 1.81 11.17
C VAL A 38 -4.32 2.40 11.17
N GLU A 39 -3.57 2.22 12.26
CA GLU A 39 -2.19 2.70 12.34
C GLU A 39 -1.26 1.95 11.37
N LEU A 40 -1.41 0.63 11.26
CA LEU A 40 -0.64 -0.21 10.33
C LEU A 40 -0.96 0.11 8.87
N ASP A 41 -2.23 0.31 8.52
CA ASP A 41 -2.66 0.73 7.18
C ASP A 41 -2.05 2.09 6.83
N ALA A 42 -2.13 3.06 7.75
CA ALA A 42 -1.53 4.38 7.56
C ALA A 42 -0.01 4.30 7.37
N TYR A 43 0.67 3.45 8.13
CA TYR A 43 2.11 3.23 8.01
C TYR A 43 2.49 2.63 6.65
N GLN A 44 1.76 1.61 6.17
CA GLN A 44 2.01 1.01 4.86
C GLN A 44 1.75 2.02 3.72
N LEU A 45 0.60 2.71 3.75
CA LEU A 45 0.18 3.65 2.70
C LEU A 45 1.03 4.94 2.66
N LYS A 46 1.71 5.30 3.76
CA LYS A 46 2.67 6.40 3.77
C LYS A 46 3.79 6.20 2.75
N SER A 47 4.25 4.97 2.55
CA SER A 47 5.30 4.69 1.57
C SER A 47 4.77 4.79 0.12
N VAL A 48 3.58 4.25 -0.12
CA VAL A 48 2.91 4.25 -1.43
C VAL A 48 2.57 5.68 -1.88
N SER A 49 2.04 6.51 -0.97
CA SER A 49 1.71 7.91 -1.27
C SER A 49 2.93 8.73 -1.68
N ARG A 50 4.11 8.45 -1.11
CA ARG A 50 5.37 9.08 -1.53
C ARG A 50 5.77 8.67 -2.95
N ILE A 51 5.66 7.38 -3.28
CA ILE A 51 5.95 6.86 -4.62
C ILE A 51 5.03 7.54 -5.65
N TRP A 52 3.74 7.63 -5.37
CA TRP A 52 2.78 8.30 -6.25
C TRP A 52 3.09 9.78 -6.46
N PHE A 53 3.47 10.50 -5.39
CA PHE A 53 3.86 11.90 -5.49
C PHE A 53 5.09 12.09 -6.37
N ASP A 54 6.12 11.26 -6.18
CA ASP A 54 7.36 11.32 -6.95
C ASP A 54 7.11 10.99 -8.44
N GLN A 55 6.30 9.96 -8.72
CA GLN A 55 5.88 9.62 -10.09
C GLN A 55 5.11 10.76 -10.76
N TRP A 56 4.15 11.36 -10.06
CA TRP A 56 3.39 12.51 -10.55
C TRP A 56 4.29 13.69 -10.90
N LYS A 57 5.30 13.98 -10.06
CA LYS A 57 6.29 15.04 -10.33
C LYS A 57 7.10 14.75 -11.59
N ILE A 58 7.56 13.52 -11.78
CA ILE A 58 8.31 13.10 -12.98
C ILE A 58 7.46 13.27 -14.24
N ILE A 59 6.21 12.77 -14.22
CA ILE A 59 5.29 12.88 -15.35
C ILE A 59 5.01 14.35 -15.67
N GLY A 60 4.71 15.16 -14.65
CA GLY A 60 4.49 16.60 -14.80
C GLY A 60 5.71 17.36 -15.33
N LEU A 61 6.94 16.92 -15.03
CA LEU A 61 8.16 17.50 -15.59
C LEU A 61 8.36 17.10 -17.06
N ARG A 62 8.02 15.86 -17.45
CA ARG A 62 8.09 15.40 -18.84
C ARG A 62 7.09 16.10 -19.75
N MET A 63 5.91 16.47 -19.24
CA MET A 63 4.89 17.18 -20.02
C MET A 63 5.21 18.68 -20.23
N ARG A 64 6.21 19.22 -19.53
CA ARG A 64 6.62 20.64 -19.63
C ARG A 64 7.90 20.87 -20.45
N GLN A 65 8.50 19.80 -20.97
CA GLN A 65 9.69 19.81 -21.83
C GLN A 65 9.30 19.37 -23.23
#